data_AF-A0A562SDY5-F1
#
_entry.id   AF-A0A562SDY5-F1
#
_cell.length_a   1.000
_cell.length_b   1.000
_cell.length_c   1.000
_cell.angle_alpha   90.00
_cell.angle_beta   90.00
_cell.angle_gamma   90.00
#
_symmetry.space_group_name_H-M   'P 1'
#
loop_
_entity.id
_entity.type
_entity.pdbx_description
1 polymer ?
#
loop_
_entity_poly.entity_id
_entity_poly.type
_entity_poly.pdbx_seq_one_letter_code
_entity_poly.pdbx_strand_id
1 'polypeptide(L)'
;MKIRFVTLTLFTFFFMIFSSAEIVNFLPAVVKGQVIDSETGKPVRGAHVFIIRGEEEVFSSAKGDFYFKTWNLFPLTVTVEHKLYKPVKVRVASETDLLKVTLTPLN
;
A
#
# COMPACT_ATOMS: atom_id res chain seq x y z
N MET A 1 16.69 55.92 -3.59
CA MET A 1 17.10 54.58 -4.08
C MET A 1 16.96 53.49 -2.99
N LYS A 2 15.84 53.43 -2.24
CA LYS A 2 15.63 52.46 -1.11
C LYS A 2 14.40 51.55 -1.26
N ILE A 3 13.46 51.92 -2.13
CA ILE A 3 12.16 51.21 -2.27
C ILE A 3 12.29 49.92 -3.10
N ARG A 4 13.29 49.84 -4.01
CA ARG A 4 13.51 48.69 -4.91
C ARG A 4 13.99 47.42 -4.20
N PHE A 5 14.55 47.54 -3.00
CA PHE A 5 15.02 46.38 -2.23
C PHE A 5 13.89 45.73 -1.42
N VAL A 6 12.93 46.52 -0.92
CA VAL A 6 11.83 46.03 -0.06
C VAL A 6 10.82 45.19 -0.85
N THR A 7 10.54 45.55 -2.10
CA THR A 7 9.65 44.77 -2.98
C THR A 7 10.22 43.40 -3.36
N LEU A 8 11.54 43.28 -3.49
CA LEU A 8 12.21 42.02 -3.82
C LEU A 8 12.18 41.03 -2.65
N THR A 9 12.34 41.51 -1.41
CA THR A 9 12.29 40.67 -0.20
C THR A 9 10.88 40.18 0.12
N LEU A 10 9.85 40.99 -0.18
CA LEU A 10 8.45 40.59 0.00
C LEU A 10 8.01 39.52 -1.02
N PHE A 11 8.56 39.58 -2.24
CA PHE A 11 8.29 38.62 -3.30
C PHE A 11 8.89 37.24 -3.02
N THR A 12 10.10 37.17 -2.46
CA THR A 12 10.72 35.88 -2.08
C THR A 12 10.00 35.22 -0.90
N PHE A 13 9.51 36.01 0.05
CA PHE A 13 8.71 35.50 1.17
C PHE A 13 7.38 34.91 0.70
N PHE A 14 6.75 35.53 -0.31
CA PHE A 14 5.53 35.01 -0.94
C PHE A 14 5.76 33.66 -1.65
N PHE A 15 6.90 33.46 -2.32
CA PHE A 15 7.28 32.17 -2.91
C PHE A 15 7.56 31.07 -1.87
N MET A 16 8.13 31.43 -0.72
CA MET A 16 8.43 30.46 0.34
C MET A 16 7.16 29.85 0.94
N ILE A 17 6.08 30.64 1.05
CA ILE A 17 4.78 30.17 1.59
C ILE A 17 4.06 29.26 0.57
N PHE A 18 4.24 29.48 -0.73
CA PHE A 18 3.69 28.60 -1.78
C PHE A 18 4.46 27.28 -1.92
N SER A 19 5.72 27.21 -1.46
CA SER A 19 6.53 25.98 -1.52
C SER A 19 6.08 24.89 -0.53
N SER A 20 5.25 25.21 0.47
CA SER A 20 4.75 24.25 1.45
C SER A 20 3.40 23.64 1.11
N ALA A 21 2.88 23.85 -0.10
CA ALA A 21 1.55 23.38 -0.52
C ALA A 21 1.47 21.86 -0.80
N GLU A 22 2.44 21.06 -0.36
CA GLU A 22 2.40 19.60 -0.44
C GLU A 22 2.54 18.95 0.94
N ILE A 23 1.73 19.36 1.92
CA ILE A 23 1.37 18.43 3.00
C ILE A 23 0.21 17.59 2.46
N VAL A 24 0.51 16.72 1.48
CA VAL A 24 -0.44 15.73 0.97
C VAL A 24 -0.62 14.70 2.09
N ASN A 25 -1.88 14.53 2.53
CA ASN A 25 -2.36 13.55 3.52
C ASN A 25 -1.32 12.49 3.96
N PHE A 26 -0.61 12.78 5.06
CA PHE A 26 0.36 11.89 5.69
C PHE A 26 -0.34 10.81 6.53
N LEU A 27 -1.25 10.05 5.92
CA LEU A 27 -1.82 8.85 6.53
C LEU A 27 -1.37 7.63 5.73
N PRO A 28 -1.02 6.52 6.39
CA PRO A 28 -0.64 5.33 5.66
C PRO A 28 -1.86 4.77 4.94
N ALA A 29 -1.66 4.34 3.70
CA ALA A 29 -2.68 3.65 2.93
C ALA A 29 -3.01 2.30 3.56
N VAL A 30 -4.26 1.88 3.46
CA VAL A 30 -4.70 0.54 3.86
C VAL A 30 -4.67 -0.42 2.67
N VAL A 31 -4.15 -1.61 2.91
CA VAL A 31 -4.31 -2.76 1.99
C VAL A 31 -5.02 -3.86 2.75
N LYS A 32 -6.12 -4.36 2.19
CA LYS A 32 -6.93 -5.42 2.81
C LYS A 32 -7.50 -6.35 1.76
N GLY A 33 -7.76 -7.59 2.17
CA GLY A 33 -8.26 -8.60 1.26
C GLY A 33 -8.57 -9.93 1.92
N GLN A 34 -8.88 -10.91 1.08
CA GLN A 34 -9.17 -12.28 1.49
C GLN A 34 -8.42 -13.27 0.58
N VAL A 35 -7.78 -14.25 1.21
CA VAL A 35 -7.08 -15.35 0.54
C VAL A 35 -8.00 -16.57 0.46
N ILE A 36 -8.19 -17.08 -0.76
CA ILE A 36 -9.11 -18.17 -1.09
C ILE A 36 -8.35 -19.29 -1.83
N ASP A 37 -8.70 -20.53 -1.54
CA ASP A 37 -8.24 -21.72 -2.27
C ASP A 37 -8.95 -21.82 -3.63
N SER A 38 -8.19 -21.99 -4.73
CA SER A 38 -8.72 -21.99 -6.09
C SER A 38 -9.62 -23.17 -6.42
N GLU A 39 -9.40 -24.32 -5.78
CA GLU A 39 -10.11 -25.57 -6.07
C GLU A 39 -11.36 -25.70 -5.21
N THR A 40 -11.24 -25.39 -3.93
CA THR A 40 -12.31 -25.61 -2.95
C THR A 40 -13.15 -24.36 -2.69
N GLY A 41 -12.66 -23.18 -3.06
CA GLY A 41 -13.28 -21.90 -2.74
C GLY A 41 -13.25 -21.54 -1.25
N LYS A 42 -12.55 -22.33 -0.42
CA LYS A 42 -12.46 -22.12 1.03
C LYS A 42 -11.41 -21.07 1.38
N PRO A 43 -11.55 -20.35 2.51
CA PRO A 43 -10.53 -19.41 2.95
C PRO A 43 -9.23 -20.12 3.34
N VAL A 44 -8.09 -19.53 2.96
CA VAL A 44 -6.76 -20.04 3.35
C VAL A 44 -6.29 -19.30 4.59
N ARG A 45 -6.14 -20.03 5.70
CA ARG A 45 -5.60 -19.52 6.96
C ARG A 45 -4.06 -19.54 6.95
N GLY A 46 -3.45 -18.51 7.51
CA GLY A 46 -2.00 -18.46 7.74
C GLY A 46 -1.17 -18.26 6.48
N ALA A 47 -1.75 -17.74 5.40
CA ALA A 47 -0.99 -17.29 4.24
C ALA A 47 -0.17 -16.05 4.63
N HIS A 48 1.12 -16.05 4.33
CA HIS A 48 2.03 -14.92 4.54
C HIS A 48 1.82 -13.91 3.43
N VAL A 49 1.43 -12.69 3.80
CA VAL A 49 1.12 -11.60 2.87
C VAL A 49 2.10 -10.47 3.15
N PHE A 50 2.87 -10.05 2.15
CA PHE A 50 3.90 -9.02 2.33
C PHE A 50 4.11 -8.16 1.08
N ILE A 51 4.68 -6.96 1.26
CA ILE A 51 5.08 -6.08 0.15
C ILE A 51 6.56 -6.31 -0.17
N ILE A 52 6.90 -6.47 -1.46
CA ILE A 52 8.30 -6.73 -1.88
C ILE A 52 9.26 -5.58 -1.51
N ARG A 53 8.76 -4.35 -1.57
CA ARG A 53 9.51 -3.12 -1.27
C ARG A 53 9.03 -2.49 0.04
N GLY A 54 9.00 -3.27 1.12
CA GLY A 54 8.54 -2.81 2.43
C GLY A 54 8.86 -3.80 3.54
N GLU A 55 8.58 -3.41 4.78
CA GLU A 55 8.67 -4.28 5.96
C GLU A 55 7.28 -4.77 6.40
N GLU A 56 6.22 -4.35 5.69
CA GLU A 56 4.86 -4.72 6.00
C GLU A 56 4.58 -6.18 5.64
N GLU A 57 4.26 -6.96 6.66
CA GLU A 57 3.84 -8.35 6.54
C GLU A 57 2.71 -8.70 7.51
N VAL A 58 1.86 -9.64 7.12
CA VAL A 58 0.76 -10.16 7.93
C VAL A 58 0.44 -11.59 7.55
N PHE A 59 -0.16 -12.36 8.46
CA PHE A 59 -0.72 -13.67 8.16
C PHE A 59 -2.24 -13.58 8.01
N SER A 60 -2.81 -14.28 7.02
CA SER A 60 -4.25 -14.35 6.86
C SER A 60 -4.92 -15.05 8.05
N SER A 61 -6.09 -14.53 8.44
CA SER A 61 -6.89 -15.06 9.55
C SER A 61 -7.53 -16.42 9.22
N ALA A 62 -8.27 -17.00 10.17
CA ALA A 62 -9.05 -18.22 9.93
C ALA A 62 -10.12 -18.06 8.84
N LYS A 63 -10.55 -16.83 8.55
CA LYS A 63 -11.49 -16.50 7.48
C LYS A 63 -10.78 -16.11 6.17
N GLY A 64 -9.45 -16.24 6.12
CA GLY A 64 -8.64 -15.84 4.96
C GLY A 64 -8.38 -14.34 4.88
N ASP A 65 -8.98 -13.54 5.77
CA ASP A 65 -8.86 -12.08 5.75
C ASP A 65 -7.45 -11.62 6.16
N PHE A 66 -6.94 -10.58 5.51
CA PHE A 66 -5.71 -9.88 5.86
C PHE A 66 -5.89 -8.36 5.79
N TYR A 67 -5.09 -7.64 6.57
CA TYR A 67 -5.10 -6.19 6.68
C TYR A 67 -3.73 -5.69 7.11
N PHE A 68 -3.19 -4.70 6.41
CA PHE A 68 -2.02 -3.95 6.86
C PHE A 68 -2.07 -2.50 6.36
N LYS A 69 -1.31 -1.63 7.03
CA LYS A 69 -1.13 -0.22 6.66
C LYS A 69 0.25 -0.06 6.05
N THR A 70 0.39 0.75 5.00
CA THR A 70 1.67 0.98 4.34
C THR A 70 1.85 2.44 3.93
N TRP A 71 3.09 2.90 3.96
CA TRP A 71 3.50 4.19 3.41
C TRP A 71 4.02 4.07 1.97
N ASN A 72 4.02 2.86 1.41
CA ASN A 72 4.43 2.62 0.05
C ASN A 72 3.46 3.27 -0.93
N LEU A 73 4.01 3.89 -1.96
CA LEU A 73 3.24 4.49 -3.04
C LEU A 73 2.61 3.39 -3.90
N PHE A 74 1.37 3.61 -4.31
CA PHE A 74 0.75 2.80 -5.35
C PHE A 74 1.31 3.17 -6.75
N PRO A 75 1.37 2.20 -7.69
CA PRO A 75 1.02 0.80 -7.51
C PRO A 75 2.10 0.04 -6.76
N LEU A 76 1.69 -0.92 -5.92
CA LEU A 76 2.61 -1.80 -5.19
C LEU A 76 2.33 -3.27 -5.51
N THR A 77 3.32 -4.13 -5.25
CA THR A 77 3.20 -5.57 -5.45
C THR A 77 3.13 -6.27 -4.10
N VAL A 78 2.00 -6.92 -3.84
CA VAL A 78 1.80 -7.81 -2.70
C VAL A 78 2.12 -9.23 -3.11
N THR A 79 2.93 -9.92 -2.33
CA THR A 79 3.18 -11.35 -2.48
C THR A 79 2.40 -12.11 -1.43
N VAL A 80 1.77 -13.22 -1.82
CA VAL A 80 1.04 -14.12 -0.93
C VAL A 80 1.64 -15.51 -1.07
N GLU A 81 2.13 -16.03 0.05
CA GLU A 81 2.79 -17.34 0.12
C GLU A 81 2.14 -18.23 1.18
N HIS A 82 2.12 -19.54 0.90
CA HIS A 82 1.72 -20.55 1.87
C HIS A 82 2.38 -21.87 1.49
N LYS A 83 2.84 -22.63 2.49
CA LYS A 83 3.62 -23.88 2.29
C LYS A 83 2.94 -24.95 1.43
N LEU A 84 1.61 -24.89 1.29
CA LEU A 84 0.78 -25.86 0.55
C LEU A 84 0.32 -25.36 -0.81
N TYR A 85 0.65 -24.12 -1.18
CA TYR A 85 0.15 -23.46 -2.39
C TYR A 85 1.28 -22.83 -3.19
N LYS A 86 1.02 -22.62 -4.48
CA LYS A 86 1.91 -21.83 -5.35
C LYS A 86 1.85 -20.35 -4.91
N PRO A 87 3.00 -19.68 -4.78
CA PRO A 87 3.03 -18.27 -4.40
C PRO A 87 2.45 -17.40 -5.51
N VAL A 88 1.78 -16.31 -5.12
CA VAL A 88 1.12 -15.38 -6.05
C VAL A 88 1.59 -13.96 -5.79
N LYS A 89 1.85 -13.21 -6.87
CA LYS A 89 2.14 -11.77 -6.83
C LYS A 89 0.98 -10.99 -7.40
N VAL A 90 0.45 -10.04 -6.63
CA VAL A 90 -0.72 -9.24 -6.97
C VAL A 90 -0.31 -7.77 -7.05
N ARG A 91 -0.58 -7.12 -8.19
CA ARG A 91 -0.40 -5.68 -8.35
C ARG A 91 -1.62 -4.96 -7.78
N VAL A 92 -1.41 -4.14 -6.76
CA VAL A 92 -2.43 -3.31 -6.11
C VAL A 92 -2.32 -1.91 -6.67
N ALA A 93 -3.40 -1.41 -7.28
CA ALA A 93 -3.40 -0.12 -7.97
C ALA A 93 -3.79 1.05 -7.06
N SER A 94 -4.59 0.81 -6.03
CA SER A 94 -5.07 1.83 -5.08
C SER A 94 -5.56 1.20 -3.76
N GLU A 95 -5.84 2.03 -2.76
CA GLU A 95 -6.34 1.64 -1.43
C GLU A 95 -7.78 1.09 -1.43
N THR A 96 -8.59 1.45 -2.42
CA THR A 96 -10.05 1.24 -2.38
C THR A 96 -10.48 -0.21 -2.69
N ASP A 97 -9.56 -1.06 -3.11
CA ASP A 97 -9.89 -2.40 -3.59
C ASP A 97 -9.79 -3.44 -2.47
N LEU A 98 -10.92 -4.11 -2.16
CA LEU A 98 -10.87 -5.33 -1.37
C LEU A 98 -10.24 -6.44 -2.24
N LEU A 99 -9.00 -6.81 -1.94
CA LEU A 99 -8.25 -7.75 -2.75
C LEU A 99 -8.78 -9.18 -2.54
N LYS A 100 -9.26 -9.81 -3.60
CA LYS A 100 -9.49 -11.25 -3.61
C LYS A 100 -8.27 -11.95 -4.20
N VAL A 101 -7.53 -12.68 -3.35
CA VAL A 101 -6.34 -13.43 -3.77
C VAL A 101 -6.68 -14.90 -3.82
N THR A 102 -6.45 -15.53 -4.97
CA THR A 102 -6.71 -16.96 -5.16
C THR A 102 -5.39 -17.71 -5.22
N LEU A 103 -5.24 -18.74 -4.37
CA LEU A 103 -4.06 -19.61 -4.32
C LEU A 103 -4.37 -20.98 -4.91
N THR A 104 -3.45 -21.50 -5.72
CA THR A 104 -3.54 -22.85 -6.31
C THR A 104 -2.73 -23.84 -5.48
N PRO A 105 -3.32 -24.97 -5.02
CA PRO A 105 -2.61 -26.02 -4.30
C PRO A 105 -1.39 -26.55 -5.06
N LEU A 106 -0.40 -27.07 -4.33
CA LEU A 106 0.82 -27.66 -4.89
C LEU A 106 0.67 -29.12 -5.37
N ASN A 107 -0.54 -29.68 -5.32
CA ASN A 107 -0.86 -31.06 -5.69
C ASN A 107 -0.15 -31.53 -6.97
#